data_AF-A0A2H5MVC3-F1
#
_entry.id   AF-A0A2H5MVC3-F1
#
_cell.length_a   1.000
_cell.length_b   1.000
_cell.length_c   1.000
_cell.angle_alpha   90.00
_cell.angle_beta   90.00
_cell.angle_gamma   90.00
#
_symmetry.space_group_name_H-M   'P 1'
#
loop_
_entity.id
_entity.type
_entity.pdbx_description
1 polymer ?
#
loop_
_entity_poly.entity_id
_entity_poly.type
_entity_poly.pdbx_seq_one_letter_code
_entity_poly.pdbx_strand_id
1 'polypeptide(L)'
;MACAFSNTCRAVIVFIWAALTLLIVHVASATNISIHVAASEIERQALLNSGWWKDRIPHNNSHCNWVGITCDYEGRITHIRLAESNIEGELGRLNFSYFPNLQYLDLGNNNLSGSIPPQIGSLSNLKYLNLRWNNLTGEYYPKRNWELKKSGDALFE
;
A
#
# COMPACT_ATOMS: atom_id res chain seq x y z
N MET A 1 28.66 -50.01 19.40
CA MET A 1 28.67 -49.29 18.11
C MET A 1 27.83 -50.10 17.12
N ALA A 2 26.50 -49.92 17.10
CA ALA A 2 25.61 -50.56 16.12
C ALA A 2 24.18 -49.99 16.21
N CYS A 3 23.98 -48.72 15.88
CA CYS A 3 22.64 -48.22 15.55
C CYS A 3 22.61 -47.52 14.19
N ALA A 4 23.54 -47.88 13.30
CA ALA A 4 23.71 -47.23 12.01
C ALA A 4 22.88 -47.86 10.86
N PHE A 5 22.24 -49.03 11.06
CA PHE A 5 21.54 -49.74 9.97
C PHE A 5 20.24 -50.46 10.39
N SER A 6 19.55 -50.02 11.45
CA SER A 6 18.18 -50.49 11.72
C SER A 6 17.16 -49.62 10.97
N ASN A 7 16.20 -50.26 10.29
CA ASN A 7 15.07 -49.57 9.64
C ASN A 7 14.31 -48.65 10.61
N THR A 8 14.32 -48.97 11.91
CA THR A 8 13.73 -48.12 12.95
C THR A 8 14.48 -46.80 13.14
N CYS A 9 15.80 -46.76 13.00
CA CYS A 9 16.59 -45.54 13.15
C CYS A 9 16.39 -44.57 11.98
N ARG A 10 16.32 -45.10 10.74
CA ARG A 10 15.99 -44.33 9.54
C ARG A 10 14.58 -43.74 9.62
N ALA A 11 13.61 -44.51 10.12
CA ALA A 11 12.23 -44.03 10.31
C ALA A 11 12.16 -42.87 11.32
N VAL A 12 12.83 -42.98 12.47
CA VAL A 12 12.85 -41.92 13.50
C VAL A 12 13.42 -40.61 12.96
N ILE A 13 14.52 -40.68 12.21
CA ILE A 13 15.11 -39.49 11.57
C ILE A 13 14.10 -38.86 10.60
N VAL A 14 13.47 -39.65 9.73
CA VAL A 14 12.46 -39.14 8.78
C VAL A 14 11.28 -38.49 9.50
N PHE A 15 10.78 -39.07 10.60
CA PHE A 15 9.72 -38.47 11.40
C PHE A 15 10.14 -37.16 12.07
N ILE A 16 11.37 -37.06 12.57
CA ILE A 16 11.90 -35.83 13.16
C ILE A 16 12.02 -34.73 12.10
N TRP A 17 12.55 -35.04 10.91
CA TRP A 17 12.65 -34.08 9.81
C TRP A 17 11.27 -33.66 9.28
N ALA A 18 10.32 -34.59 9.18
CA ALA A 18 8.94 -34.29 8.80
C ALA A 18 8.26 -33.39 9.84
N ALA A 19 8.40 -33.68 11.14
CA ALA A 19 7.85 -32.86 12.20
C ALA A 19 8.48 -31.46 12.26
N LEU A 20 9.80 -31.36 12.06
CA LEU A 20 10.51 -30.08 12.03
C LEU A 20 10.09 -29.21 10.83
N THR A 21 9.95 -29.81 9.64
CA THR A 21 9.47 -29.09 8.45
C THR A 21 8.01 -28.65 8.60
N LEU A 22 7.14 -29.49 9.14
CA LEU A 22 5.76 -29.13 9.48
C LEU A 22 5.68 -27.97 10.51
N LEU A 23 6.55 -27.98 11.53
CA LEU A 23 6.63 -26.92 12.52
C LEU A 23 7.11 -25.59 11.89
N ILE A 24 8.13 -25.64 11.02
CA ILE A 24 8.63 -24.47 10.29
C ILE A 24 7.53 -23.86 9.40
N VAL A 25 6.76 -24.69 8.69
CA VAL A 25 5.64 -24.23 7.85
C VAL A 25 4.54 -23.57 8.69
N HIS A 26 4.23 -24.13 9.87
CA HIS A 26 3.21 -23.57 10.77
C HIS A 26 3.65 -22.25 11.43
N VAL A 27 4.93 -22.12 11.78
CA VAL A 27 5.49 -20.86 12.30
C VAL A 27 5.54 -19.78 11.21
N ALA A 28 5.95 -20.15 9.99
CA ALA A 28 5.99 -19.22 8.86
C ALA A 28 4.60 -18.68 8.47
N SER A 29 3.56 -19.52 8.55
CA SER A 29 2.18 -19.06 8.29
C SER A 29 1.65 -18.13 9.38
N ALA A 30 2.03 -18.33 10.64
CA ALA A 30 1.66 -17.45 11.75
C ALA A 30 2.38 -16.08 11.72
N THR A 31 3.62 -16.01 11.22
CA THR A 31 4.35 -14.75 11.08
C THR A 31 3.81 -13.87 9.95
N ASN A 32 3.31 -14.47 8.87
CA ASN A 32 2.81 -13.72 7.71
C ASN A 32 1.53 -12.94 8.05
N ILE A 33 0.59 -13.56 8.76
CA ILE A 33 -0.69 -12.93 9.16
C ILE A 33 -0.42 -11.66 9.99
N SER A 34 0.53 -11.71 10.93
CA SER A 34 0.85 -10.58 11.81
C SER A 34 1.44 -9.38 11.06
N ILE A 35 2.24 -9.63 10.01
CA ILE A 35 2.87 -8.56 9.20
C ILE A 35 1.84 -7.87 8.30
N HIS A 36 0.96 -8.63 7.63
CA HIS A 36 -0.08 -8.04 6.79
C HIS A 36 -1.06 -7.18 7.60
N VAL A 37 -1.45 -7.64 8.79
CA VAL A 37 -2.33 -6.87 9.70
C VAL A 37 -1.66 -5.57 10.16
N ALA A 38 -0.37 -5.62 10.52
CA ALA A 38 0.37 -4.42 10.93
C ALA A 38 0.52 -3.41 9.78
N ALA A 39 0.79 -3.87 8.56
CA ALA A 39 0.92 -3.00 7.40
C ALA A 39 -0.42 -2.32 7.05
N SER A 40 -1.53 -3.07 7.11
CA SER A 40 -2.89 -2.58 6.87
C SER A 40 -3.30 -1.51 7.90
N GLU A 41 -2.88 -1.65 9.16
CA GLU A 41 -3.12 -0.64 10.20
C GLU A 41 -2.34 0.65 9.96
N ILE A 42 -1.09 0.58 9.50
CA ILE A 42 -0.28 1.76 9.18
C ILE A 42 -0.92 2.57 8.04
N GLU A 43 -1.38 1.90 6.99
CA GLU A 43 -2.12 2.55 5.89
C GLU A 43 -3.38 3.25 6.40
N ARG A 44 -4.17 2.55 7.22
CA ARG A 44 -5.38 3.12 7.83
C ARG A 44 -5.07 4.38 8.65
N GLN A 45 -4.06 4.33 9.51
CA GLN A 45 -3.66 5.49 10.32
C GLN A 45 -3.16 6.65 9.45
N ALA A 46 -2.42 6.37 8.37
CA ALA A 46 -1.99 7.39 7.43
C ALA A 46 -3.17 8.10 6.76
N LEU A 47 -4.21 7.36 6.39
CA LEU A 47 -5.45 7.94 5.85
C LEU A 47 -6.19 8.78 6.90
N LEU A 48 -6.32 8.31 8.16
CA LEU A 48 -6.94 9.10 9.24
C LEU A 48 -6.20 10.42 9.49
N ASN A 49 -4.88 10.34 9.58
CA ASN A 49 -4.01 11.48 9.88
C ASN A 49 -4.02 12.53 8.76
N SER A 50 -4.27 12.12 7.51
CA SER A 50 -4.44 13.07 6.39
C SER A 50 -5.63 14.02 6.60
N GLY A 51 -6.66 13.54 7.30
CA GLY A 51 -7.92 14.25 7.54
C GLY A 51 -8.89 14.25 6.35
N TRP A 52 -8.58 13.61 5.22
CA TRP A 52 -9.41 13.64 4.01
C TRP A 52 -10.68 12.78 4.09
N TRP A 53 -10.73 11.83 5.03
CA TRP A 53 -11.85 10.89 5.19
C TRP A 53 -12.72 11.11 6.42
N LYS A 54 -12.51 12.18 7.22
CA LYS A 54 -13.12 12.34 8.56
C LYS A 54 -14.63 12.07 8.62
N ASP A 55 -15.40 12.52 7.63
CA ASP A 55 -16.86 12.34 7.56
C ASP A 55 -17.31 11.21 6.61
N ARG A 56 -16.36 10.45 6.08
CA ARG A 56 -16.54 9.42 5.03
C ARG A 56 -16.15 8.02 5.49
N ILE A 57 -15.95 7.82 6.80
CA ILE A 57 -15.57 6.53 7.40
C ILE A 57 -16.83 5.71 7.67
N PRO A 58 -17.02 4.54 7.03
CA PRO A 58 -18.09 3.63 7.40
C PRO A 58 -17.89 3.09 8.82
N HIS A 59 -18.95 2.62 9.49
CA HIS A 59 -18.85 1.93 10.79
C HIS A 59 -18.06 0.61 10.78
N ASN A 60 -17.44 0.23 9.65
CA ASN A 60 -16.58 -0.94 9.58
C ASN A 60 -15.10 -0.56 9.81
N ASN A 61 -14.32 -1.53 10.30
CA ASN A 61 -12.94 -1.29 10.69
C ASN A 61 -11.93 -1.32 9.53
N SER A 62 -12.34 -1.72 8.32
CA SER A 62 -11.42 -1.89 7.20
C SER A 62 -11.36 -0.64 6.33
N HIS A 63 -10.16 -0.09 6.17
CA HIS A 63 -9.92 1.06 5.29
C HIS A 63 -10.24 0.77 3.82
N CYS A 64 -10.25 -0.50 3.41
CA CYS A 64 -10.58 -0.91 2.04
C CYS A 64 -12.03 -0.62 1.63
N ASN A 65 -12.90 -0.37 2.61
CA ASN A 65 -14.29 -0.01 2.37
C ASN A 65 -14.52 1.51 2.38
N TRP A 66 -13.47 2.31 2.56
CA TRP A 66 -13.62 3.76 2.59
C TRP A 66 -13.86 4.29 1.18
N VAL A 67 -14.59 5.39 1.11
CA VAL A 67 -14.92 6.04 -0.16
C VAL A 67 -13.63 6.33 -0.94
N GLY A 68 -13.56 5.89 -2.19
CA GLY A 68 -12.41 6.15 -3.05
C GLY A 68 -11.20 5.25 -2.81
N ILE A 69 -11.22 4.34 -1.83
CA ILE A 69 -10.13 3.38 -1.60
C ILE A 69 -10.41 2.08 -2.36
N THR A 70 -9.35 1.50 -2.93
CA THR A 70 -9.38 0.12 -3.44
C THR A 70 -8.13 -0.60 -2.97
N CYS A 71 -8.33 -1.81 -2.45
CA CYS A 71 -7.24 -2.68 -1.99
C CYS A 71 -7.02 -3.86 -2.93
N ASP A 72 -5.84 -4.46 -2.87
CA ASP A 72 -5.58 -5.79 -3.43
C ASP A 72 -6.15 -6.93 -2.55
N TYR A 73 -5.87 -8.18 -2.94
CA TYR A 73 -6.34 -9.37 -2.21
C TYR A 73 -5.69 -9.51 -0.81
N GLU A 74 -4.60 -8.79 -0.52
CA GLU A 74 -3.93 -8.77 0.78
C GLU A 74 -4.42 -7.62 1.68
N GLY A 75 -5.37 -6.81 1.20
CA GLY A 75 -5.89 -5.67 1.93
C GLY A 75 -4.93 -4.47 1.96
N ARG A 76 -4.05 -4.34 0.96
CA ARG A 76 -3.13 -3.21 0.78
C ARG A 76 -3.68 -2.23 -0.24
N ILE A 77 -3.47 -0.93 -0.03
CA ILE A 77 -4.06 0.10 -0.89
C ILE A 77 -3.37 0.13 -2.26
N THR A 78 -4.17 0.03 -3.31
CA THR A 78 -3.70 0.11 -4.71
C THR A 78 -4.25 1.31 -5.45
N HIS A 79 -5.44 1.80 -5.09
CA HIS A 79 -6.04 2.98 -5.72
C HIS A 79 -6.60 3.93 -4.66
N ILE A 80 -6.34 5.21 -4.84
CA ILE A 80 -6.98 6.32 -4.12
C ILE A 80 -7.64 7.21 -5.17
N ARG A 81 -8.97 7.29 -5.14
CA ARG A 81 -9.81 8.02 -6.10
C ARG A 81 -10.73 8.97 -5.34
N LEU A 82 -10.32 10.20 -5.24
CA LEU A 82 -11.03 11.27 -4.53
C LEU A 82 -11.15 12.51 -5.41
N ALA A 83 -11.30 12.33 -6.73
CA ALA A 83 -11.64 13.45 -7.59
C ALA A 83 -12.95 14.09 -7.10
N GLU A 84 -13.05 15.41 -7.20
CA GLU A 84 -14.29 16.15 -6.89
C GLU A 84 -14.81 15.91 -5.45
N SER A 85 -13.90 15.71 -4.50
CA SER A 85 -14.24 15.34 -3.12
C SER A 85 -14.16 16.51 -2.13
N ASN A 86 -13.99 17.74 -2.62
CA ASN A 86 -13.82 18.98 -1.83
C ASN A 86 -12.71 18.85 -0.77
N ILE A 87 -11.62 18.19 -1.12
CA ILE A 87 -10.50 17.98 -0.20
C ILE A 87 -9.66 19.25 -0.11
N GLU A 88 -9.29 19.62 1.12
CA GLU A 88 -8.53 20.84 1.41
C GLU A 88 -7.19 20.54 2.12
N GLY A 89 -6.32 21.55 2.09
CA GLY A 89 -5.03 21.56 2.76
C GLY A 89 -3.91 21.02 1.88
N GLU A 90 -2.80 20.64 2.52
CA GLU A 90 -1.59 20.30 1.79
C GLU A 90 -1.52 18.83 1.40
N LEU A 91 -0.99 18.56 0.20
CA LEU A 91 -0.74 17.21 -0.30
C LEU A 91 0.19 16.41 0.63
N GLY A 92 1.10 17.10 1.35
CA GLY A 92 2.00 16.51 2.33
C GLY A 92 1.35 15.97 3.61
N ARG A 93 0.06 16.24 3.84
CA ARG A 93 -0.69 15.62 4.96
C ARG A 93 -0.83 14.11 4.80
N LEU A 94 -0.84 13.62 3.56
CA LEU A 94 -0.83 12.21 3.26
C LEU A 94 0.62 11.73 3.13
N ASN A 95 1.05 10.84 4.04
CA ASN A 95 2.40 10.30 3.97
C ASN A 95 2.49 9.18 2.93
N PHE A 96 2.93 9.53 1.72
CA PHE A 96 3.02 8.62 0.56
C PHE A 96 3.92 7.40 0.78
N SER A 97 4.86 7.44 1.73
CA SER A 97 5.76 6.30 1.98
C SER A 97 5.05 5.07 2.56
N TYR A 98 3.83 5.24 3.09
CA TYR A 98 3.04 4.14 3.65
C TYR A 98 2.22 3.36 2.62
N PHE A 99 2.19 3.81 1.35
CA PHE A 99 1.41 3.19 0.28
C PHE A 99 2.32 2.64 -0.84
N PRO A 100 3.22 1.67 -0.54
CA PRO A 100 4.17 1.15 -1.53
C PRO A 100 3.47 0.43 -2.70
N ASN A 101 2.25 -0.05 -2.51
CA ASN A 101 1.47 -0.76 -3.53
C ASN A 101 0.56 0.17 -4.35
N LEU A 102 0.58 1.49 -4.10
CA LEU A 102 -0.28 2.43 -4.78
C LEU A 102 0.06 2.51 -6.27
N GLN A 103 -0.95 2.26 -7.11
CA GLN A 103 -0.86 2.27 -8.57
C GLN A 103 -1.62 3.43 -9.19
N TYR A 104 -2.66 3.92 -8.52
CA TYR A 104 -3.52 4.97 -9.06
C TYR A 104 -3.83 6.00 -7.98
N LEU A 105 -3.48 7.25 -8.23
CA LEU A 105 -3.80 8.38 -7.37
C LEU A 105 -4.51 9.44 -8.18
N ASP A 106 -5.79 9.67 -7.86
CA ASP A 106 -6.60 10.71 -8.47
C ASP A 106 -7.20 11.62 -7.40
N LEU A 107 -6.68 12.84 -7.37
CA LEU A 107 -7.09 13.93 -6.50
C LEU A 107 -7.51 15.14 -7.35
N GLY A 108 -7.88 14.92 -8.61
CA GLY A 108 -8.28 15.99 -9.52
C GLY A 108 -9.49 16.79 -9.02
N ASN A 109 -9.57 18.07 -9.37
CA ASN A 109 -10.70 18.93 -9.02
C ASN A 109 -10.98 18.98 -7.51
N ASN A 110 -9.97 19.38 -6.73
CA ASN A 110 -10.07 19.58 -5.29
C ASN A 110 -9.45 20.94 -4.90
N ASN A 111 -9.43 21.25 -3.61
CA ASN A 111 -8.95 22.50 -3.06
C ASN A 111 -7.57 22.32 -2.37
N LEU A 112 -6.76 21.36 -2.83
CA LEU A 112 -5.43 21.12 -2.26
C LEU A 112 -4.50 22.30 -2.58
N SER A 113 -3.67 22.68 -1.62
CA SER A 113 -2.77 23.84 -1.72
C SER A 113 -1.34 23.50 -1.30
N GLY A 114 -0.42 24.44 -1.51
CA GLY A 114 1.00 24.26 -1.15
C GLY A 114 1.76 23.42 -2.17
N SER A 115 2.99 23.03 -1.84
CA SER A 115 3.87 22.34 -2.78
C SER A 115 3.63 20.84 -2.90
N ILE A 116 3.92 20.27 -4.07
CA ILE A 116 3.98 18.82 -4.25
C ILE A 116 5.15 18.27 -3.40
N PRO A 117 4.89 17.42 -2.39
CA PRO A 117 5.94 16.90 -1.52
C PRO A 117 6.85 15.94 -2.31
N PRO A 118 8.19 16.02 -2.17
CA PRO A 118 9.12 15.13 -2.88
C PRO A 118 8.90 13.65 -2.54
N GLN A 119 8.28 13.35 -1.40
CA GLN A 119 7.87 12.02 -0.97
C GLN A 119 6.89 11.36 -1.95
N ILE A 120 6.20 12.11 -2.83
CA ILE A 120 5.41 11.49 -3.90
C ILE A 120 6.26 10.59 -4.80
N GLY A 121 7.56 10.86 -4.89
CA GLY A 121 8.53 10.03 -5.60
C GLY A 121 8.79 8.67 -4.96
N SER A 122 8.33 8.41 -3.71
CA SER A 122 8.42 7.08 -3.09
C SER A 122 7.44 6.07 -3.67
N LEU A 123 6.45 6.53 -4.44
CA LEU A 123 5.41 5.69 -5.04
C LEU A 123 5.94 4.99 -6.31
N SER A 124 6.84 4.03 -6.12
CA SER A 124 7.51 3.31 -7.22
C SER A 124 6.54 2.59 -8.16
N ASN A 125 5.43 2.09 -7.62
CA ASN A 125 4.39 1.35 -8.34
C ASN A 125 3.32 2.24 -9.01
N LEU A 126 3.37 3.57 -8.80
CA LEU A 126 2.34 4.48 -9.31
C LEU A 126 2.32 4.50 -10.83
N LYS A 127 1.20 4.17 -11.46
CA LYS A 127 0.99 4.17 -12.91
C LYS A 127 0.22 5.40 -13.36
N TYR A 128 -0.67 5.91 -12.52
CA TYR A 128 -1.51 7.05 -12.82
C TYR A 128 -1.47 8.07 -11.68
N LEU A 129 -1.31 9.34 -12.03
CA LEU A 129 -1.34 10.47 -11.11
C LEU A 129 -2.14 11.63 -11.72
N ASN A 130 -3.26 11.97 -11.09
CA ASN A 130 -4.01 13.16 -11.42
C ASN A 130 -4.08 14.11 -10.22
N LEU A 131 -3.48 15.29 -10.39
CA LEU A 131 -3.51 16.41 -9.43
C LEU A 131 -4.08 17.69 -10.09
N ARG A 132 -4.71 17.56 -11.26
CA ARG A 132 -5.23 18.70 -12.03
C ARG A 132 -6.33 19.42 -11.24
N TRP A 133 -6.53 20.70 -11.55
CA TRP A 133 -7.57 21.54 -10.93
C TRP A 133 -7.49 21.51 -9.40
N ASN A 134 -6.32 21.85 -8.88
CA ASN A 134 -6.04 22.13 -7.47
C ASN A 134 -5.27 23.46 -7.38
N ASN A 135 -5.06 23.97 -6.15
CA ASN A 135 -4.30 25.19 -5.87
C ASN A 135 -2.84 24.91 -5.47
N LEU A 136 -2.22 23.88 -6.06
CA LEU A 136 -0.85 23.46 -5.75
C LEU A 136 0.16 24.46 -6.33
N THR A 137 1.22 24.75 -5.55
CA THR A 137 2.29 25.68 -5.90
C THR A 137 3.62 24.96 -6.09
N GLY A 138 4.58 25.58 -6.78
CA GLY A 138 5.90 24.98 -7.05
C GLY A 138 6.04 24.38 -8.46
N GLU A 139 7.29 24.40 -8.94
CA GLU A 139 7.62 23.93 -10.28
C GLU A 139 7.50 22.41 -10.38
N TYR A 140 6.78 21.95 -11.41
CA TYR A 140 6.73 20.57 -11.82
C TYR A 140 8.15 20.15 -12.25
N TYR A 141 8.96 19.68 -11.31
CA TYR A 141 10.25 19.03 -11.61
C TYR A 141 10.14 17.51 -11.44
N PRO A 142 9.59 16.79 -12.42
CA PRO A 142 9.92 15.40 -12.56
C PRO A 142 11.41 15.29 -12.87
N LYS A 143 12.17 14.67 -11.98
CA LYS A 143 13.41 14.00 -12.40
C LYS A 143 13.03 12.97 -13.47
N ARG A 144 13.20 13.32 -14.77
CA ARG A 144 13.33 12.54 -16.04
C ARG A 144 12.71 11.14 -16.23
N ASN A 145 12.00 10.58 -15.24
CA ASN A 145 11.54 9.20 -15.18
C ASN A 145 10.00 9.13 -15.08
N TRP A 146 9.32 10.25 -14.84
CA TRP A 146 7.85 10.32 -14.79
C TRP A 146 7.21 10.67 -16.15
N GLU A 147 7.99 11.16 -17.11
CA GLU A 147 7.51 11.40 -18.50
C GLU A 147 7.12 10.11 -19.22
N LEU A 148 7.75 8.97 -18.88
CA LEU A 148 7.45 7.68 -19.50
C LEU A 148 6.15 7.02 -19.00
N LYS A 149 5.53 7.51 -17.92
CA LYS A 149 4.22 7.02 -17.44
C LYS A 149 3.03 7.86 -17.95
N LYS A 150 3.30 8.93 -18.70
CA LYS A 150 2.28 9.82 -19.30
C LYS A 150 1.65 9.24 -20.59
N SER A 151 2.19 8.15 -21.12
CA SER A 151 1.75 7.52 -22.37
C SER A 151 0.62 6.52 -22.10
N GLY A 152 -0.60 7.04 -21.96
CA GLY A 152 -1.83 6.24 -21.94
C GLY A 152 -3.04 7.04 -21.51
N ASP A 153 -3.33 8.16 -22.18
CA ASP A 153 -4.57 8.95 -22.03
C ASP A 153 -4.57 10.11 -21.02
N ALA A 154 -3.48 10.88 -20.96
CA ALA A 154 -3.58 12.27 -20.52
C ALA A 154 -3.92 13.16 -21.72
N LEU A 155 -5.21 13.26 -22.06
CA LEU A 155 -5.70 14.34 -22.93
C LEU A 155 -5.22 15.67 -22.34
N PHE A 156 -4.46 16.40 -23.14
CA PHE A 156 -4.12 17.79 -22.98
C PHE A 156 -5.00 18.57 -23.95
N GLU A 157 -6.18 18.94 -23.48
CA GLU A 157 -6.95 20.10 -23.94
C GLU A 157 -7.56 20.76 -22.70
#